data_AF-A0A819UR54-F1
#
_entry.id   AF-A0A819UR54-F1
#
_cell.length_a   1.000
_cell.length_b   1.000
_cell.length_c   1.000
_cell.angle_alpha   90.00
_cell.angle_beta   90.00
_cell.angle_gamma   90.00
#
_symmetry.space_group_name_H-M   'P 1'
#
loop_
_entity.id
_entity.type
_entity.pdbx_description
1 polymer ?
#
loop_
_entity_poly.entity_id
_entity_poly.type
_entity_poly.pdbx_seq_one_letter_code
_entity_poly.pdbx_strand_id
1 'polypeptide(L)'
;MPSFEETLTCPICMDLFDDPRLLPCSHTFCCKCLHSIINNRSFVICPLCRYHFIGQILPVNRIVLSLVEQFRQEKFNENRSINIHAKCYDCKSYQKLELCCHCDILLCNKCHSRHEIDWKNRDYRTNNLLLSKVTWLKFQVNFKLRHEKTSIINERLYEIEYKLKNYRHPCNRQQYHENKHQIEIITDDLRRIDMQLKEKNISNVNVTSSTCNTPLSAASSGYGSDMN
;
A
#
# COMPACT_ATOMS: atom_id res chain seq x y z
N MET A 1 4.50 -24.02 34.72
CA MET A 1 3.85 -24.28 33.42
C MET A 1 4.95 -24.34 32.38
N PRO A 2 4.97 -25.36 31.51
CA PRO A 2 6.00 -25.47 30.48
C PRO A 2 5.96 -24.24 29.56
N SER A 3 7.12 -23.80 29.09
CA SER A 3 7.20 -22.71 28.11
C SER A 3 6.49 -23.10 26.80
N PHE A 4 6.03 -22.12 26.01
CA PHE A 4 5.39 -22.40 24.72
C PHE A 4 6.33 -23.12 23.74
N GLU A 5 7.64 -22.91 23.86
CA GLU A 5 8.65 -23.65 23.10
C GLU A 5 8.68 -25.13 23.50
N GLU A 6 8.64 -25.43 24.81
CA GLU A 6 8.61 -26.82 25.31
C GLU A 6 7.40 -27.61 24.79
N THR A 7 6.22 -26.98 24.62
CA THR A 7 5.03 -27.67 24.09
C THR A 7 5.15 -28.02 22.60
N LEU A 8 6.11 -27.43 21.88
CA LEU A 8 6.42 -27.67 20.47
C LEU A 8 7.68 -28.54 20.28
N THR A 9 8.25 -29.07 21.35
CA THR A 9 9.43 -29.95 21.29
C THR A 9 9.06 -31.43 21.31
N CYS A 10 9.75 -32.20 20.49
CA CYS A 10 9.65 -33.64 20.51
C CYS A 10 10.39 -34.20 21.72
N PRO A 11 9.76 -35.04 22.55
CA PRO A 11 10.37 -35.58 23.76
C PRO A 11 11.45 -36.64 23.50
N ILE A 12 11.68 -37.03 22.24
CA ILE A 12 12.73 -37.99 21.86
C ILE A 12 14.01 -37.25 21.47
N CYS A 13 13.93 -36.33 20.51
CA CYS A 13 15.11 -35.59 20.04
C CYS A 13 15.35 -34.29 20.80
N MET A 14 14.43 -33.88 21.68
CA MET A 14 14.49 -32.64 22.46
C MET A 14 14.65 -31.38 21.59
N ASP A 15 14.10 -31.44 20.38
CA ASP A 15 14.13 -30.39 19.36
C ASP A 15 12.70 -30.15 18.86
N LEU A 16 12.45 -29.02 18.19
CA LEU A 16 11.17 -28.70 17.59
C LEU A 16 10.67 -29.85 16.71
N PHE A 17 9.36 -30.09 16.73
CA PHE A 17 8.80 -31.15 15.91
C PHE A 17 9.14 -30.97 14.42
N ASP A 18 9.72 -32.01 13.85
CA ASP A 18 10.12 -32.12 12.46
C ASP A 18 9.34 -33.29 11.85
N ASP A 19 8.45 -32.96 10.93
CA ASP A 19 7.48 -33.91 10.36
C ASP A 19 6.66 -34.67 11.44
N PRO A 20 5.87 -33.95 12.27
CA PRO A 20 5.16 -34.52 13.42
C PRO A 20 4.13 -35.56 13.01
N ARG A 21 4.18 -36.74 13.63
CA ARG A 21 3.28 -37.88 13.41
C ARG A 21 2.43 -38.13 14.65
N LEU A 22 1.13 -38.33 14.44
CA LEU A 22 0.15 -38.55 15.50
C LEU A 22 -0.03 -40.05 15.74
N LEU A 23 0.17 -40.50 16.98
CA LEU A 23 -0.15 -41.87 17.40
C LEU A 23 -1.64 -42.03 17.71
N PRO A 24 -2.18 -43.26 17.73
CA PRO A 24 -3.57 -43.52 18.12
C PRO A 24 -3.91 -43.07 19.56
N CYS A 25 -2.90 -42.96 20.43
CA CYS A 25 -3.04 -42.41 21.77
C CYS A 25 -2.89 -40.87 21.84
N SER A 26 -2.96 -40.19 20.69
CA SER A 26 -2.86 -38.74 20.52
C SER A 26 -1.52 -38.08 20.86
N HIS A 27 -0.49 -38.86 21.21
CA HIS A 27 0.87 -38.33 21.37
C HIS A 27 1.54 -38.10 20.02
N THR A 28 2.38 -37.06 19.94
CA THR A 28 3.04 -36.63 18.70
C THR A 28 4.55 -36.76 18.82
N PHE A 29 5.21 -37.23 17.75
CA PHE A 29 6.67 -37.37 17.65
C PHE A 29 7.15 -37.08 16.22
N CYS A 30 8.43 -36.75 16.03
CA CYS A 30 9.01 -36.61 14.69
C CYS A 30 8.98 -37.94 13.94
N CYS A 31 8.75 -37.92 12.62
CA CYS A 31 8.76 -39.14 11.79
C CYS A 31 10.06 -39.94 11.94
N LYS A 32 11.22 -39.25 11.91
CA LYS A 32 12.54 -39.85 12.14
C LYS A 32 12.68 -40.53 13.50
N CYS A 33 12.14 -39.91 14.55
CA CYS A 33 12.19 -40.43 15.92
C CYS A 33 11.33 -41.69 16.05
N LEU A 34 10.19 -41.75 15.36
CA LEU A 34 9.36 -42.95 15.33
C LEU A 34 10.01 -44.08 14.53
N HIS A 35 10.61 -43.80 13.37
CA HIS A 35 11.34 -44.82 12.61
C HIS A 35 12.44 -45.49 13.47
N SER A 36 13.14 -44.72 14.31
CA SER A 36 14.14 -45.27 15.22
C SER A 36 13.57 -46.25 16.25
N ILE A 37 12.29 -46.14 16.61
CA ILE A 37 11.63 -46.98 17.64
C ILE A 37 10.90 -48.17 17.01
N ILE A 38 10.41 -48.00 15.78
CA ILE A 38 9.64 -49.01 15.04
C ILE A 38 10.53 -50.15 14.52
N ASN A 39 11.84 -49.93 14.50
CA ASN A 39 12.79 -50.62 13.61
C ASN A 39 13.03 -52.13 13.82
N ASN A 40 12.20 -52.89 14.54
CA ASN A 40 12.24 -54.38 14.61
C ASN A 40 11.05 -55.03 15.36
N ARG A 41 9.90 -54.37 15.52
CA ARG A 41 8.76 -54.92 16.29
C ARG A 41 7.45 -54.86 15.52
N SER A 42 6.65 -55.92 15.61
CA SER A 42 5.28 -55.97 15.08
C SER A 42 4.32 -55.01 15.79
N PHE A 43 4.68 -54.59 17.00
CA PHE A 43 3.95 -53.63 17.82
C PHE A 43 4.87 -52.49 18.25
N VAL A 44 4.31 -51.29 18.28
CA VAL A 44 4.96 -50.05 18.70
C VAL A 44 4.37 -49.65 20.04
N ILE A 45 5.24 -49.24 20.97
CA ILE A 45 4.85 -48.76 22.29
C ILE A 45 5.10 -47.26 22.33
N CYS A 46 4.07 -46.48 22.67
CA CYS A 46 4.23 -45.05 22.88
C CYS A 46 5.23 -44.78 24.03
N PRO A 47 6.31 -44.00 23.81
CA PRO A 47 7.28 -43.67 24.87
C PRO A 47 6.68 -42.93 26.06
N LEU A 48 5.61 -42.16 25.85
CA LEU A 48 5.00 -41.32 26.89
C LEU A 48 3.98 -42.07 27.75
N CYS A 49 3.05 -42.79 27.13
CA CYS A 49 1.93 -43.42 27.85
C CYS A 49 1.93 -44.95 27.79
N ARG A 50 2.93 -45.56 27.16
CA ARG A 50 3.04 -47.03 26.99
C ARG A 50 1.87 -47.68 26.24
N TYR A 51 1.05 -46.91 25.52
CA TYR A 51 -0.01 -47.45 24.66
C TYR A 51 0.59 -48.30 23.53
N HIS A 52 0.01 -49.49 23.31
CA HIS A 52 0.46 -50.46 22.31
C HIS A 52 -0.39 -50.34 21.04
N PHE A 53 0.25 -50.30 19.89
CA PHE A 53 -0.44 -50.27 18.60
C PHE A 53 0.38 -50.98 17.52
N ILE A 54 -0.25 -51.33 16.41
CA ILE A 54 0.41 -51.99 15.28
C ILE A 54 1.02 -50.92 14.37
N GLY A 55 2.24 -51.15 13.87
CA GLY A 55 2.94 -50.23 12.97
C GLY A 55 2.17 -50.01 11.67
N GLN A 56 1.40 -48.93 11.62
CA GLN A 56 0.66 -48.45 10.45
C GLN A 56 1.23 -47.11 9.99
N ILE A 57 0.81 -46.64 8.81
CA ILE A 57 1.11 -45.29 8.34
C ILE A 57 0.44 -44.29 9.28
N LEU A 58 1.24 -43.56 10.05
CA LEU A 58 0.76 -42.57 11.00
C LEU A 58 0.48 -41.24 10.29
N PRO A 59 -0.67 -40.58 10.54
CA PRO A 59 -0.98 -39.31 9.93
C PRO A 59 -0.08 -38.18 10.47
N VAL A 60 0.12 -37.15 9.65
CA VAL A 60 0.82 -35.93 10.05
C VAL A 60 -0.06 -35.11 10.99
N ASN A 61 0.48 -34.66 12.12
CA ASN A 61 -0.21 -33.70 12.97
C ASN A 61 -0.05 -32.28 12.40
N ARG A 62 -0.98 -31.89 11.52
CA ARG A 62 -0.94 -30.59 10.81
C ARG A 62 -1.01 -29.38 11.75
N ILE A 63 -1.69 -29.51 12.89
CA ILE A 63 -1.79 -28.41 13.87
C ILE A 63 -0.40 -28.13 14.46
N VAL A 64 0.28 -29.18 14.95
CA VAL A 64 1.63 -29.04 15.50
C VAL A 64 2.61 -28.53 14.43
N LEU A 65 2.51 -29.03 13.20
CA LEU A 65 3.33 -28.55 12.09
C LEU A 65 3.15 -27.03 11.87
N SER A 66 1.90 -26.57 11.77
CA SER A 66 1.59 -25.15 11.59
C SER A 66 2.09 -24.28 12.74
N LEU A 67 1.99 -24.76 13.98
CA LEU A 67 2.48 -24.03 15.16
C LEU A 67 4.01 -23.94 15.18
N VAL A 68 4.72 -25.01 14.81
CA VAL A 68 6.18 -24.99 14.67
C VAL A 68 6.62 -24.04 13.57
N GLU A 69 5.92 -24.02 12.44
CA GLU A 69 6.20 -23.10 11.33
C GLU A 69 6.02 -21.64 11.75
N GLN A 70 4.92 -21.33 12.45
CA GLN A 70 4.66 -20.00 13.00
C GLN A 70 5.76 -19.59 14.00
N PHE A 71 6.11 -20.48 14.93
CA PHE A 71 7.17 -20.22 15.92
C PHE A 71 8.53 -19.95 15.27
N ARG A 72 8.87 -20.70 14.21
CA ARG A 72 10.10 -20.46 13.42
C ARG A 72 10.09 -19.10 12.75
N GLN A 73 8.94 -18.66 12.21
CA GLN A 73 8.81 -17.34 11.60
C GLN A 73 8.92 -16.22 12.64
N GLU A 74 8.31 -16.39 13.82
CA GLU A 74 8.40 -15.44 14.92
C GLU A 74 9.85 -15.30 15.41
N LYS A 75 10.54 -16.41 15.70
CA LYS A 75 11.98 -16.37 16.05
C LYS A 75 12.86 -15.85 14.92
N PHE A 76 12.53 -16.14 13.66
CA PHE A 76 13.25 -15.57 12.51
C PHE A 76 13.05 -14.05 12.40
N ASN A 77 11.85 -13.55 12.66
CA ASN A 77 11.55 -12.12 12.70
C ASN A 77 12.18 -11.44 13.92
N GLU A 78 12.28 -12.11 15.07
CA GLU A 78 13.06 -11.64 16.21
C GLU A 78 14.58 -11.61 15.87
N ASN A 79 15.06 -12.60 15.12
CA ASN A 79 16.44 -12.72 14.63
C ASN A 79 16.77 -11.84 13.40
N ARG A 80 15.80 -11.07 12.86
CA ARG A 80 16.11 -9.87 12.06
C ARG A 80 16.78 -8.76 12.87
N SER A 81 17.02 -8.99 14.16
CA SER A 81 18.20 -8.49 14.87
C SER A 81 19.48 -9.02 14.21
N ILE A 82 19.67 -8.75 12.92
CA ILE A 82 20.93 -8.96 12.23
C ILE A 82 21.94 -8.19 13.08
N ASN A 83 23.00 -8.85 13.53
CA ASN A 83 24.20 -8.20 14.07
C ASN A 83 24.88 -7.42 12.92
N ILE A 84 24.18 -6.41 12.38
CA ILE A 84 24.78 -5.41 11.52
C ILE A 84 25.58 -4.57 12.49
N HIS A 85 26.88 -4.44 12.28
CA HIS A 85 27.66 -3.39 12.92
C HIS A 85 27.30 -2.01 12.32
N ALA A 86 26.00 -1.73 12.23
CA ALA A 86 25.43 -0.49 11.77
C ALA A 86 25.16 0.41 12.97
N LYS A 87 25.29 1.70 12.73
CA LYS A 87 24.86 2.74 13.66
C LYS A 87 23.43 3.13 13.30
N CYS A 88 22.63 3.45 14.32
CA CYS A 88 21.36 4.15 14.13
C CYS A 88 21.57 5.36 13.22
N TYR A 89 20.73 5.52 12.20
CA TYR A 89 20.87 6.61 11.23
C TYR A 89 20.83 7.99 11.89
N ASP A 90 19.96 8.18 12.89
CA ASP A 90 19.80 9.47 13.57
C ASP A 90 20.84 9.69 14.68
N CYS A 91 20.82 8.87 15.74
CA CYS A 91 21.62 9.11 16.94
C CYS A 91 23.01 8.45 16.91
N LYS A 92 23.34 7.73 15.83
CA LYS A 92 24.62 7.04 15.62
C LYS A 92 24.98 5.98 16.68
N SER A 93 24.01 5.54 17.49
CA SER A 93 24.22 4.50 18.50
C SER A 93 24.29 3.10 17.89
N TYR A 94 24.95 2.17 18.58
CA TYR A 94 25.04 0.74 18.21
C TYR A 94 24.03 -0.14 18.96
N GLN A 95 22.90 0.43 19.36
CA GLN A 95 21.83 -0.33 20.02
C GLN A 95 21.13 -1.25 19.00
N LYS A 96 20.26 -2.15 19.47
CA LYS A 96 19.37 -2.93 18.60
C LYS A 96 18.67 -1.97 17.62
N LEU A 97 18.79 -2.27 16.33
CA LEU A 97 18.22 -1.47 15.24
C LEU A 97 17.05 -2.22 14.60
N GLU A 98 16.06 -1.44 14.19
CA GLU A 98 14.91 -1.90 13.42
C GLU A 98 14.86 -1.12 12.10
N LEU A 99 14.45 -1.82 11.04
CA LEU A 99 14.27 -1.21 9.73
C LEU A 99 12.92 -0.50 9.69
N CYS A 100 12.93 0.80 9.37
CA CYS A 100 11.68 1.51 9.14
C CYS A 100 11.05 1.07 7.81
N CYS A 101 9.82 0.58 7.85
CA CYS A 101 9.08 0.15 6.66
C CYS A 101 8.73 1.30 5.68
N HIS A 102 8.88 2.56 6.09
CA HIS A 102 8.54 3.72 5.28
C HIS A 102 9.70 4.27 4.43
N CYS A 103 10.94 4.06 4.89
CA CYS A 103 12.12 4.71 4.31
C CYS A 103 13.37 3.83 4.25
N ASP A 104 13.26 2.56 4.66
CA ASP A 104 14.35 1.57 4.68
C ASP A 104 15.58 2.02 5.48
N ILE A 105 15.36 2.92 6.45
CA ILE A 105 16.40 3.42 7.35
C ILE A 105 16.43 2.58 8.62
N LEU A 106 17.64 2.23 9.08
CA LEU A 106 17.87 1.54 10.35
C LEU A 106 17.89 2.53 11.52
N LEU A 107 17.00 2.33 12.49
CA LEU A 107 16.83 3.21 13.65
C LEU A 107 16.82 2.38 14.94
N CYS A 108 17.36 2.94 16.03
CA CYS A 108 17.13 2.36 17.36
C CYS A 108 15.69 2.65 17.81
N ASN A 109 15.16 1.88 18.77
CA ASN A 109 13.76 1.98 19.21
C ASN A 109 13.32 3.42 19.53
N LYS A 110 14.15 4.21 20.23
CA LYS A 110 13.83 5.61 20.55
C LYS A 110 13.69 6.48 19.30
N CYS A 111 14.61 6.34 18.35
CA CYS A 111 14.56 7.08 17.10
C CYS A 111 13.42 6.57 16.21
N HIS A 112 13.12 5.28 16.24
CA HIS A 112 12.01 4.69 15.50
C HIS A 112 10.65 5.25 15.96
N SER A 113 10.41 5.32 17.28
CA SER A 113 9.17 5.90 17.82
C SER A 113 9.01 7.37 17.46
N ARG A 114 10.10 8.16 17.49
CA ARG A 114 10.07 9.56 17.07
C ARG A 114 9.81 9.69 15.57
N HIS A 115 10.51 8.89 14.77
CA HIS A 115 10.36 8.84 13.32
C HIS A 115 8.92 8.52 12.91
N GLU A 116 8.25 7.60 13.61
CA GLU A 116 6.85 7.24 13.33
C GLU A 116 5.90 8.44 13.47
N ILE A 117 6.08 9.26 14.50
CA ILE A 117 5.26 10.47 14.74
C ILE A 117 5.54 11.53 13.67
N ASP A 118 6.81 11.81 13.40
CA ASP A 118 7.22 12.79 12.39
C ASP A 118 6.74 12.37 10.99
N TRP A 119 6.81 11.07 10.71
CA TRP A 119 6.35 10.49 9.46
C TRP A 119 4.82 10.58 9.34
N LYS A 120 4.04 10.21 10.37
CA LYS A 120 2.58 10.36 10.39
C LYS A 120 2.14 11.80 10.14
N ASN A 121 2.84 12.77 10.76
CA ASN A 121 2.57 14.18 10.58
C ASN A 121 2.91 14.65 9.16
N ARG A 122 4.03 14.18 8.59
CA ARG A 122 4.39 14.45 7.19
C ARG A 122 3.37 13.87 6.22
N ASP A 123 3.01 12.61 6.41
CA ASP A 123 2.08 11.88 5.53
C ASP A 123 0.68 12.51 5.55
N TYR A 124 0.19 12.87 6.74
CA TYR A 124 -1.05 13.64 6.88
C TYR A 124 -0.98 14.96 6.11
N ARG A 125 0.10 15.73 6.25
CA ARG A 125 0.27 17.01 5.50
C ARG A 125 0.30 16.78 3.99
N THR A 126 1.03 15.77 3.51
CA THR A 126 1.13 15.47 2.08
C THR A 126 -0.18 14.95 1.50
N ASN A 127 -0.91 14.12 2.24
CA ASN A 127 -2.22 13.61 1.82
C ASN A 127 -3.25 14.76 1.75
N ASN A 128 -3.26 15.66 2.75
CA ASN A 128 -4.11 16.84 2.72
C ASN A 128 -3.76 17.79 1.57
N LEU A 129 -2.47 17.97 1.24
CA LEU A 129 -2.07 18.78 0.09
C LEU A 129 -2.62 18.21 -1.23
N LEU A 130 -2.55 16.90 -1.42
CA LEU A 130 -3.15 16.23 -2.59
C LEU A 130 -4.67 16.40 -2.59
N LEU A 131 -5.33 16.25 -1.43
CA LEU A 131 -6.77 16.43 -1.30
C LEU A 131 -7.22 17.86 -1.62
N SER A 132 -6.47 18.87 -1.16
CA SER A 132 -6.70 20.27 -1.53
C SER A 132 -6.55 20.50 -3.03
N LYS A 133 -5.53 19.89 -3.65
CA LYS A 133 -5.33 19.98 -5.11
C LYS A 133 -6.49 19.33 -5.88
N VAL A 134 -6.93 18.15 -5.47
CA VAL A 134 -8.12 17.47 -6.04
C VAL A 134 -9.37 18.33 -5.89
N THR A 135 -9.60 18.90 -4.70
CA THR A 135 -10.74 19.77 -4.44
C THR A 135 -10.75 20.98 -5.38
N TRP A 136 -9.58 21.59 -5.59
CA TRP A 136 -9.44 22.72 -6.51
C TRP A 136 -9.66 22.31 -7.98
N LEU A 137 -9.13 21.17 -8.42
CA LEU A 137 -9.37 20.67 -9.78
C LEU A 137 -10.85 20.36 -10.01
N LYS A 138 -11.55 19.81 -9.01
CA LYS A 138 -13.00 19.59 -9.07
C LYS A 138 -13.75 20.91 -9.24
N PHE A 139 -13.36 21.93 -8.50
CA PHE A 139 -13.91 23.28 -8.68
C PHE A 139 -13.67 23.76 -10.11
N GLN A 140 -12.45 23.69 -10.63
CA GLN A 140 -12.16 24.10 -12.01
C GLN A 140 -13.01 23.37 -13.06
N VAL A 141 -13.17 22.06 -12.94
CA VAL A 141 -13.98 21.25 -13.86
C VAL A 141 -15.44 21.71 -13.83
N ASN A 142 -15.97 21.99 -12.65
CA ASN A 142 -17.37 22.36 -12.46
C ASN A 142 -17.73 23.70 -13.12
N PHE A 143 -16.76 24.60 -13.27
CA PHE A 143 -16.93 25.89 -13.95
C PHE A 143 -16.79 25.80 -15.49
N LYS A 144 -16.37 24.66 -16.04
CA LYS A 144 -16.26 24.46 -17.50
C LYS A 144 -17.59 23.98 -18.09
N LEU A 145 -17.86 24.35 -19.34
CA LEU A 145 -18.98 23.81 -20.12
C LEU A 145 -18.90 22.28 -20.12
N ARG A 146 -20.04 21.61 -19.89
CA ARG A 146 -20.12 20.14 -19.87
C ARG A 146 -19.74 19.57 -21.24
N HIS A 147 -18.54 19.03 -21.31
CA HIS A 147 -18.03 18.21 -22.40
C HIS A 147 -17.76 16.79 -21.92
N GLU A 148 -17.77 15.83 -22.85
CA GLU A 148 -17.43 14.44 -22.57
C GLU A 148 -16.08 14.32 -21.84
N LYS A 149 -15.06 15.04 -22.33
CA LYS A 149 -13.72 15.08 -21.71
C LYS A 149 -13.73 15.62 -20.26
N THR A 150 -14.57 16.62 -19.95
CA THR A 150 -14.71 17.14 -18.58
C THR A 150 -15.45 16.17 -17.65
N SER A 151 -16.36 15.33 -18.19
CA SER A 151 -17.04 14.29 -17.41
C SER A 151 -16.06 13.21 -16.96
N ILE A 152 -15.19 12.74 -17.86
CA ILE A 152 -14.16 11.74 -17.57
C ILE A 152 -13.17 12.25 -16.51
N ILE A 153 -12.77 13.53 -16.60
CA ILE A 153 -11.89 14.14 -15.60
C ILE A 153 -12.58 14.20 -14.23
N ASN A 154 -13.87 14.56 -14.19
CA ASN A 154 -14.62 14.63 -12.94
C ASN A 154 -14.68 13.26 -12.25
N GLU A 155 -14.99 12.20 -12.99
CA GLU A 155 -15.02 10.83 -12.49
C GLU A 155 -13.68 10.40 -11.90
N ARG A 156 -12.58 10.63 -12.63
CA ARG A 156 -11.22 10.36 -12.14
C ARG A 156 -10.89 11.12 -10.85
N LEU A 157 -11.32 12.38 -10.73
CA LEU A 157 -11.12 13.18 -9.52
C LEU A 157 -11.88 12.60 -8.31
N TYR A 158 -13.11 12.10 -8.51
CA TYR A 158 -13.87 11.43 -7.45
C TYR A 158 -13.19 10.13 -6.99
N GLU A 159 -12.66 9.34 -7.92
CA GLU A 159 -11.95 8.10 -7.60
C GLU A 159 -10.69 8.38 -6.76
N ILE A 160 -9.88 9.37 -7.16
CA ILE A 160 -8.68 9.78 -6.42
C ILE A 160 -9.07 10.32 -5.04
N GLU A 161 -10.10 11.17 -4.96
CA GLU A 161 -10.59 11.70 -3.68
C GLU A 161 -11.00 10.58 -2.72
N TYR A 162 -11.70 9.56 -3.21
CA TYR A 162 -12.07 8.38 -2.43
C TYR A 162 -10.84 7.63 -1.91
N LYS A 163 -9.82 7.43 -2.76
CA LYS A 163 -8.56 6.76 -2.38
C LYS A 163 -7.79 7.55 -1.30
N LEU A 164 -7.74 8.88 -1.42
CA LEU A 164 -7.07 9.75 -0.43
C LEU A 164 -7.81 9.79 0.91
N LYS A 165 -9.15 9.78 0.89
CA LYS A 165 -10.01 9.77 2.10
C LYS A 165 -9.99 8.43 2.83
N ASN A 166 -9.93 7.32 2.10
CA ASN A 166 -9.93 5.96 2.65
C ASN A 166 -8.52 5.36 2.78
N TYR A 167 -7.50 6.21 2.77
CA TYR A 167 -6.12 5.78 2.94
C TYR A 167 -5.92 5.15 4.32
N ARG A 168 -5.65 3.84 4.36
CA ARG A 168 -5.59 3.04 5.60
C ARG A 168 -4.20 2.53 5.98
N HIS A 169 -3.14 2.86 5.25
CA HIS A 169 -1.82 2.34 5.63
C HIS A 169 -0.68 3.33 5.44
N PRO A 170 0.03 3.68 6.52
CA PRO A 170 1.31 4.43 6.51
C PRO A 170 2.39 3.91 5.54
N CYS A 171 2.34 2.67 5.06
CA CYS A 171 3.46 2.04 4.36
C CYS A 171 3.32 2.13 2.84
N ASN A 172 2.24 2.72 2.31
CA ASN A 172 1.95 2.65 0.89
C ASN A 172 2.57 3.83 0.10
N ARG A 173 3.90 3.90 0.11
CA ARG A 173 4.69 4.88 -0.67
C ARG A 173 4.31 4.85 -2.16
N GLN A 174 4.02 3.67 -2.68
CA GLN A 174 3.61 3.47 -4.07
C GLN A 174 2.28 4.17 -4.36
N GLN A 175 1.26 3.98 -3.52
CA GLN A 175 -0.04 4.64 -3.68
C GLN A 175 0.05 6.16 -3.65
N TYR A 176 0.89 6.74 -2.79
CA TYR A 176 1.10 8.18 -2.79
C TYR A 176 1.67 8.67 -4.13
N HIS A 177 2.73 8.03 -4.62
CA HIS A 177 3.34 8.41 -5.90
C HIS A 177 2.36 8.25 -7.07
N GLU A 178 1.57 7.19 -7.05
CA GLU A 178 0.54 6.94 -8.06
C GLU A 178 -0.56 7.99 -8.02
N ASN A 179 -1.13 8.29 -6.83
CA ASN A 179 -2.15 9.33 -6.69
C ASN A 179 -1.61 10.70 -7.12
N LYS A 180 -0.37 11.04 -6.74
CA LYS A 180 0.28 12.29 -7.15
C LYS A 180 0.40 12.38 -8.67
N HIS A 181 0.87 11.32 -9.31
CA HIS A 181 1.05 11.27 -10.76
C HIS A 181 -0.30 11.39 -11.50
N GLN A 182 -1.35 10.71 -11.02
CA GLN A 182 -2.69 10.82 -11.60
C GLN A 182 -3.24 12.25 -11.50
N ILE A 183 -3.01 12.94 -10.37
CA ILE A 183 -3.39 14.36 -10.21
C ILE A 183 -2.64 15.25 -11.19
N GLU A 184 -1.36 14.98 -11.47
CA GLU A 184 -0.56 15.73 -12.46
C GLU A 184 -1.11 15.53 -13.88
N ILE A 185 -1.43 14.30 -14.27
CA ILE A 185 -2.07 13.99 -15.56
C ILE A 185 -3.39 14.77 -15.72
N ILE A 186 -4.26 14.73 -14.69
CA ILE A 186 -5.54 15.45 -14.72
C ILE A 186 -5.34 16.96 -14.86
N THR A 187 -4.33 17.50 -14.18
CA THR A 187 -3.98 18.94 -14.27
C THR A 187 -3.63 19.30 -15.72
N ASP A 188 -2.84 18.47 -16.40
CA ASP A 188 -2.45 18.72 -17.79
C ASP A 188 -3.58 18.50 -18.78
N ASP A 189 -4.44 17.50 -18.56
CA ASP A 189 -5.67 17.31 -19.34
C ASP A 189 -6.58 18.53 -19.28
N LEU A 190 -6.73 19.14 -18.09
CA LEU A 190 -7.51 20.37 -17.94
C LEU A 190 -6.91 21.55 -18.69
N ARG A 191 -5.58 21.70 -18.66
CA ARG A 191 -4.88 22.75 -19.43
C ARG A 191 -5.07 22.55 -20.93
N ARG A 192 -4.98 21.32 -21.42
CA ARG A 192 -5.24 20.99 -22.84
C ARG A 192 -6.66 21.36 -23.26
N ILE A 193 -7.65 21.06 -22.42
CA ILE A 193 -9.04 21.47 -22.68
C ILE A 193 -9.16 23.00 -22.73
N ASP A 194 -8.51 23.73 -21.82
CA ASP A 194 -8.52 25.20 -21.84
C ASP A 194 -7.94 25.78 -23.13
N MET A 195 -6.85 25.20 -23.64
CA MET A 195 -6.27 25.60 -24.93
C MET A 195 -7.23 25.34 -26.08
N GLN A 196 -7.84 24.15 -26.15
CA GLN A 196 -8.80 23.80 -27.20
C GLN A 196 -10.05 24.70 -27.19
N LEU A 197 -10.53 25.10 -26.01
CA LEU A 197 -11.66 26.03 -25.87
C LEU A 197 -11.29 27.44 -26.32
N LYS A 198 -10.07 27.91 -25.98
CA LYS A 198 -9.56 29.20 -26.44
C LYS A 198 -9.41 29.24 -27.96
N GLU A 199 -8.84 28.20 -28.56
CA GLU A 199 -8.69 28.08 -30.02
C GLU A 199 -10.04 28.09 -30.73
N LYS A 200 -11.01 27.29 -30.24
CA LYS A 200 -12.39 27.27 -30.80
C LYS A 200 -13.08 28.64 -30.73
N ASN A 201 -12.91 29.36 -29.62
CA ASN A 201 -13.45 30.72 -29.48
C ASN A 201 -12.77 31.72 -30.43
N ILE A 202 -11.46 31.62 -30.65
CA ILE A 202 -10.73 32.48 -31.60
C ILE A 202 -11.17 32.20 -33.04
N SER A 203 -11.36 30.93 -33.42
CA SER A 203 -11.88 30.57 -34.75
C SER A 203 -13.32 31.05 -34.97
N ASN A 204 -14.18 31.04 -33.94
CA ASN A 204 -15.54 31.57 -34.06
C ASN A 204 -15.59 33.10 -34.22
N VAL A 205 -14.66 33.83 -33.61
CA VAL A 205 -14.54 35.30 -33.76
C VAL A 205 -14.01 35.68 -35.14
N ASN A 206 -13.13 34.87 -35.75
CA ASN A 206 -12.61 35.11 -37.09
C ASN A 206 -13.61 34.78 -38.21
N VAL A 207 -14.60 33.92 -37.96
CA VAL A 207 -15.68 33.63 -38.92
C VAL A 207 -16.70 34.76 -38.96
N THR A 208 -17.01 35.39 -37.81
CA THR A 208 -17.99 36.48 -37.72
C THR A 208 -17.47 37.84 -38.21
N SER A 209 -16.16 38.04 -38.33
CA SER A 209 -15.55 39.28 -38.84
C SER A 209 -15.39 39.34 -40.36
N SER A 210 -15.77 38.29 -41.10
CA SER A 210 -15.52 38.17 -42.55
C SER A 210 -16.71 38.48 -43.48
N THR A 211 -17.84 38.97 -42.97
CA THR A 211 -19.00 39.33 -43.81
C THR A 211 -19.58 40.71 -43.47
N CYS A 212 -19.00 41.76 -44.06
CA CYS A 212 -19.76 42.91 -44.57
C CYS A 212 -18.84 43.78 -45.46
N ASN A 213 -18.84 43.49 -46.77
CA ASN A 213 -18.45 44.48 -47.77
C ASN A 213 -19.74 45.03 -48.37
N THR A 214 -20.09 46.27 -48.07
CA THR A 214 -20.99 47.06 -48.93
C THR A 214 -20.39 48.45 -49.19
N PRO A 215 -20.54 48.99 -50.42
CA PRO A 215 -19.79 50.15 -50.88
C PRO A 215 -20.49 51.45 -50.48
N LEU A 216 -19.74 52.40 -49.91
CA LEU A 216 -20.22 53.76 -49.66
C LEU A 216 -20.37 54.51 -51.00
N SER A 217 -21.60 54.73 -51.43
CA SER A 217 -21.92 55.63 -52.54
C SER A 217 -22.76 56.81 -52.03
N ALA A 218 -22.13 57.99 -52.08
CA ALA A 218 -22.67 59.35 -52.21
C ALA A 218 -24.12 59.67 -51.77
N ALA A 219 -24.24 60.59 -50.81
CA ALA A 219 -25.21 61.68 -50.88
C ALA A 219 -24.74 62.88 -50.04
N SER A 220 -24.17 63.86 -50.74
CA SER A 220 -23.88 65.22 -50.26
C SER A 220 -25.04 66.14 -50.62
N SER A 221 -25.58 66.86 -49.63
CA SER A 221 -26.27 68.18 -49.67
C SER A 221 -27.01 68.33 -48.33
N GLY A 222 -26.96 69.41 -47.55
CA GLY A 222 -26.61 70.81 -47.81
C GLY A 222 -27.70 71.68 -47.16
N TYR A 223 -27.28 72.74 -46.46
CA TYR A 223 -28.05 73.79 -45.75
C TYR A 223 -28.59 73.41 -44.36
N GLY A 224 -28.44 74.21 -43.30
CA GLY A 224 -27.91 75.57 -43.15
C GLY A 224 -28.49 76.19 -41.88
N SER A 225 -27.60 76.76 -41.05
CA SER A 225 -27.75 77.70 -39.94
C SER A 225 -29.06 78.51 -39.86
N ASP A 226 -29.65 78.69 -38.65
CA ASP A 226 -29.47 79.93 -37.87
C ASP A 226 -30.36 80.03 -36.60
N MET A 227 -29.83 80.80 -35.66
CA MET A 227 -30.35 81.22 -34.35
C MET A 227 -31.67 82.02 -34.38
N ASN A 228 -32.55 81.75 -33.41
CA ASN A 228 -32.98 82.67 -32.33
C ASN A 228 -33.95 81.97 -31.37
#